data_AF-A0A1F4W341-F1
#
_entry.id   AF-A0A1F4W341-F1
#
_cell.length_a   1.000
_cell.length_b   1.000
_cell.length_c   1.000
_cell.angle_alpha   90.00
_cell.angle_beta   90.00
_cell.angle_gamma   90.00
#
_symmetry.space_group_name_H-M   'P 1'
#
loop_
_entity.id
_entity.type
_entity.pdbx_description
1 polymer ?
#
loop_
_entity_poly.entity_id
_entity_poly.type
_entity_poly.pdbx_seq_one_letter_code
_entity_poly.pdbx_strand_id
1 'polypeptide(L)'
;MQDDLSSIHEKLQKIQKYCDERKSEWVGNQQSADTLIRLITDTVENIAPGKIHVERMGSHTNSGVPDYPVVTLTARVTANFFPVVSWRIDAGGTFPPPNLSVEDIVKQVNEGLKNIRLD
;
A
#
# COMPACT_ATOMS: atom_id res chain seq x y z
N MET A 1 -10.03 5.53 22.66
CA MET A 1 -8.63 5.81 22.24
C MET A 1 -7.72 4.59 22.43
N GLN A 2 -7.62 4.01 23.63
CA GLN A 2 -6.82 2.79 23.83
C GLN A 2 -7.44 1.57 23.12
N ASP A 3 -8.77 1.43 23.15
CA ASP A 3 -9.50 0.37 22.43
C ASP A 3 -9.39 0.51 20.90
N ASP A 4 -9.37 1.74 20.39
CA ASP A 4 -9.25 2.03 18.96
C ASP A 4 -7.86 1.66 18.43
N LEU A 5 -6.81 1.95 19.20
CA LEU A 5 -5.43 1.60 18.85
C LEU A 5 -5.20 0.09 18.88
N SER A 6 -5.75 -0.61 19.88
CA SER A 6 -5.72 -2.07 19.94
C SER A 6 -6.45 -2.70 18.75
N SER A 7 -7.63 -2.17 18.39
CA SER A 7 -8.38 -2.65 17.22
C SER A 7 -7.62 -2.44 15.90
N ILE A 8 -6.98 -1.29 15.72
CA ILE A 8 -6.12 -1.04 14.56
C ILE A 8 -4.96 -2.03 14.53
N HIS A 9 -4.28 -2.24 15.65
CA HIS A 9 -3.16 -3.18 15.75
C HIS A 9 -3.56 -4.61 15.35
N GLU A 10 -4.69 -5.11 15.85
CA GLU A 10 -5.22 -6.42 15.48
C GLU A 10 -5.54 -6.55 14.00
N LYS A 11 -6.12 -5.50 13.38
CA LYS A 11 -6.42 -5.49 11.94
C LYS A 11 -5.14 -5.55 11.13
N LEU A 12 -4.13 -4.76 11.50
CA LEU A 12 -2.84 -4.75 10.82
C LEU A 12 -2.11 -6.09 10.92
N GLN A 13 -2.17 -6.76 12.07
CA GLN A 13 -1.65 -8.13 12.21
C GLN A 13 -2.36 -9.13 11.30
N LYS A 14 -3.70 -9.04 11.20
CA LYS A 14 -4.48 -9.90 10.29
C LYS A 14 -4.13 -9.65 8.83
N ILE A 15 -3.92 -8.39 8.43
CA ILE A 15 -3.49 -8.02 7.08
C ILE A 15 -2.10 -8.59 6.77
N GLN A 16 -1.14 -8.42 7.69
CA GLN A 16 0.21 -8.98 7.53
C GLN A 16 0.15 -10.49 7.35
N LYS A 17 -0.55 -11.19 8.27
CA LYS A 17 -0.71 -12.64 8.24
C LYS A 17 -1.32 -13.13 6.92
N TYR A 18 -2.41 -12.49 6.49
CA TYR A 18 -3.07 -12.82 5.22
C TYR A 18 -2.11 -12.70 4.04
N CYS A 19 -1.33 -11.62 3.99
CA CYS A 19 -0.40 -11.42 2.90
C CYS A 19 0.74 -12.44 2.93
N ASP A 20 1.30 -12.74 4.11
CA ASP A 20 2.37 -13.73 4.28
C ASP A 20 1.94 -15.15 3.88
N GLU A 21 0.72 -15.56 4.26
CA GLU A 21 0.12 -16.82 3.83
C GLU A 21 -0.03 -16.91 2.32
N ARG A 22 -0.29 -15.79 1.64
CA ARG A 22 -0.31 -15.76 0.16
C ARG A 22 1.08 -15.67 -0.45
N LYS A 23 2.07 -15.07 0.24
CA LYS A 23 3.45 -15.00 -0.24
C LYS A 23 4.05 -16.39 -0.46
N SER A 24 3.74 -17.34 0.40
CA SER A 24 4.22 -18.72 0.27
C SER A 24 3.58 -19.47 -0.91
N GLU A 25 2.46 -18.98 -1.45
CA GLU A 25 1.74 -19.54 -2.60
C GLU A 25 2.11 -18.87 -3.93
N TRP A 26 3.01 -17.87 -3.92
CA TRP A 26 3.37 -17.12 -5.13
C TRP A 26 4.08 -18.01 -6.15
N VAL A 27 3.45 -18.19 -7.32
CA VAL A 27 4.04 -18.91 -8.45
C VAL A 27 4.66 -17.94 -9.47
N GLY A 28 4.59 -16.63 -9.23
CA GLY A 28 5.23 -15.62 -10.08
C GLY A 28 5.09 -14.19 -9.59
N ASN A 29 5.96 -13.31 -10.12
CA ASN A 29 6.08 -11.91 -9.73
C ASN A 29 4.77 -11.11 -9.84
N GLN A 30 3.88 -11.44 -10.78
CA GLN A 30 2.60 -10.76 -10.93
C GLN A 30 1.68 -10.99 -9.71
N GLN A 31 1.57 -12.24 -9.23
CA GLN A 31 0.82 -12.55 -8.01
C GLN A 31 1.43 -11.88 -6.79
N SER A 32 2.77 -11.79 -6.78
CA SER A 32 3.51 -11.04 -5.76
C SER A 32 3.16 -9.55 -5.78
N ALA A 33 3.08 -8.96 -6.97
CA ALA A 33 2.74 -7.55 -7.14
C ALA A 33 1.30 -7.26 -6.71
N ASP A 34 0.34 -8.11 -7.07
CA ASP A 34 -1.06 -7.96 -6.65
C ASP A 34 -1.22 -8.07 -5.14
N THR A 35 -0.52 -9.02 -4.51
CA THR A 35 -0.52 -9.17 -3.05
C THR A 35 0.10 -7.94 -2.38
N LEU A 36 1.20 -7.41 -2.91
CA LEU A 36 1.82 -6.19 -2.40
C LEU A 36 0.90 -4.97 -2.55
N ILE A 37 0.25 -4.81 -3.70
CA ILE A 37 -0.72 -3.74 -3.95
C ILE A 37 -1.81 -3.76 -2.88
N ARG A 38 -2.35 -4.96 -2.59
CA ARG A 38 -3.36 -5.14 -1.56
C ARG A 38 -2.83 -4.85 -0.16
N LEU A 39 -1.64 -5.34 0.18
CA LEU A 39 -0.98 -5.07 1.47
C LEU A 39 -0.86 -3.56 1.71
N ILE A 40 -0.41 -2.81 0.72
CA ILE A 40 -0.28 -1.34 0.80
C ILE A 40 -1.64 -0.68 1.02
N THR A 41 -2.62 -0.97 0.15
CA THR A 41 -3.96 -0.38 0.24
C THR A 41 -4.60 -0.67 1.59
N ASP A 42 -4.67 -1.95 1.98
CA ASP A 42 -5.33 -2.38 3.21
C ASP A 42 -4.62 -1.78 4.44
N THR A 43 -3.28 -1.71 4.44
CA THR A 43 -2.53 -1.10 5.54
C THR A 43 -2.83 0.38 5.68
N VAL A 44 -2.72 1.15 4.59
CA VAL A 44 -2.92 2.61 4.60
C VAL A 44 -4.35 2.97 5.04
N GLU A 45 -5.36 2.26 4.55
CA GLU A 45 -6.76 2.53 4.90
C GLU A 45 -7.08 2.19 6.37
N ASN A 46 -6.30 1.29 6.99
CA ASN A 46 -6.51 0.89 8.39
C ASN A 46 -5.68 1.67 9.42
N ILE A 47 -4.53 2.23 9.05
CA ILE A 47 -3.71 3.02 10.00
C ILE A 47 -4.36 4.37 10.35
N ALA A 48 -5.10 4.96 9.41
CA ALA A 48 -5.75 6.25 9.61
C ALA A 48 -7.11 6.30 8.87
N PRO A 49 -8.11 5.52 9.33
CA PRO A 49 -9.38 5.37 8.62
C PRO A 49 -10.07 6.71 8.35
N GLY A 50 -10.41 6.95 7.08
CA GLY A 50 -11.07 8.17 6.61
C GLY A 50 -10.17 9.41 6.55
N LYS A 51 -8.94 9.36 7.05
CA LYS A 51 -7.99 10.49 7.02
C LYS A 51 -6.99 10.38 5.88
N ILE A 52 -6.64 9.17 5.50
CA ILE A 52 -5.75 8.85 4.39
C ILE A 52 -6.43 7.81 3.51
N HIS A 53 -6.28 7.94 2.20
CA HIS A 53 -6.72 6.94 1.23
C HIS A 53 -5.60 6.65 0.25
N VAL A 54 -5.67 5.50 -0.41
CA VAL A 54 -4.75 5.15 -1.50
C VAL A 54 -5.41 5.44 -2.83
N GLU A 55 -4.79 6.31 -3.61
CA GLU A 55 -5.12 6.49 -5.02
C GLU A 55 -4.28 5.52 -5.86
N ARG A 56 -4.93 4.83 -6.79
CA ARG A 56 -4.28 3.92 -7.73
C ARG A 56 -4.26 4.54 -9.13
N MET A 57 -3.07 4.64 -9.70
CA MET A 57 -2.83 5.04 -11.07
C MET A 57 -2.17 3.91 -11.88
N GLY A 58 -2.36 3.95 -13.19
CA GLY A 58 -1.84 2.93 -14.11
C GLY A 58 -2.70 1.67 -14.14
N SER A 59 -2.26 0.68 -14.93
CA SER A 59 -2.95 -0.60 -15.07
C SER A 59 -1.95 -1.71 -15.30
N HIS A 60 -2.25 -2.89 -14.78
CA HIS A 60 -1.50 -4.12 -15.08
C HIS A 60 -2.27 -5.05 -16.03
N THR A 61 -3.51 -4.72 -16.38
CA THR A 61 -4.37 -5.52 -17.26
C THR A 61 -4.69 -4.84 -18.60
N ASN A 62 -4.48 -3.53 -18.71
CA ASN A 62 -4.85 -2.76 -19.90
C ASN A 62 -3.65 -1.99 -20.46
N SER A 63 -3.13 -2.43 -21.61
CA SER A 63 -2.00 -1.82 -22.32
C SER A 63 -2.28 -0.46 -22.96
N GLY A 64 -3.54 -0.03 -23.02
CA GLY A 64 -3.94 1.30 -23.48
C GLY A 64 -3.92 2.38 -22.39
N VAL A 65 -3.68 2.02 -21.12
CA VAL A 65 -3.59 2.97 -20.00
C VAL A 65 -2.13 3.44 -19.84
N PRO A 66 -1.89 4.73 -19.56
CA PRO A 66 -0.55 5.21 -19.22
C PRO A 66 0.12 4.36 -18.12
N ASP A 67 1.43 4.22 -18.25
CA ASP A 67 2.29 3.44 -17.35
C ASP A 67 2.09 1.92 -17.34
N TYR A 68 1.26 1.32 -18.21
CA TYR A 68 1.17 -0.15 -18.29
C TYR A 68 2.55 -0.83 -18.51
N PRO A 69 2.86 -1.95 -17.79
CA PRO A 69 2.03 -2.68 -16.83
C PRO A 69 2.24 -2.25 -15.36
N VAL A 70 2.78 -1.06 -15.14
CA VAL A 70 3.11 -0.50 -13.83
C VAL A 70 1.86 0.09 -13.17
N VAL A 71 1.77 -0.11 -11.86
CA VAL A 71 0.77 0.52 -11.00
C VAL A 71 1.50 1.42 -10.01
N THR A 72 1.01 2.65 -9.89
CA THR A 72 1.46 3.59 -8.86
C THR A 72 0.35 3.73 -7.81
N LEU A 73 0.71 3.52 -6.55
CA LEU A 73 -0.16 3.72 -5.39
C LEU A 73 0.32 4.96 -4.65
N THR A 74 -0.54 5.95 -4.50
CA THR A 74 -0.22 7.18 -3.77
C THR A 74 -1.14 7.29 -2.56
N ALA A 75 -0.56 7.25 -1.35
CA ALA A 75 -1.30 7.60 -0.15
C ALA A 75 -1.49 9.12 -0.10
N ARG A 76 -2.73 9.57 0.08
CA ARG A 76 -3.08 10.99 0.14
C ARG A 76 -3.90 11.31 1.38
N VAL A 77 -3.71 12.50 1.92
CA VAL A 77 -4.61 13.05 2.94
C VAL A 77 -5.97 13.34 2.30
N THR A 78 -7.04 12.77 2.85
CA THR A 78 -8.40 12.86 2.27
C THR A 78 -8.92 14.30 2.22
N ALA A 79 -8.59 15.14 3.20
CA ALA A 79 -9.14 16.48 3.32
C ALA A 79 -8.66 17.46 2.22
N ASN A 80 -7.44 17.28 1.73
CA ASN A 80 -6.78 18.26 0.85
C ASN A 80 -5.99 17.62 -0.31
N PHE A 81 -6.09 16.29 -0.47
CA PHE A 81 -5.45 15.49 -1.52
C PHE A 81 -3.91 15.60 -1.58
N PHE A 82 -3.27 16.11 -0.52
CA PHE A 82 -1.81 16.20 -0.48
C PHE A 82 -1.19 14.79 -0.48
N PRO A 83 -0.20 14.54 -1.36
CA PRO A 83 0.47 13.25 -1.42
C PRO A 83 1.39 13.07 -0.20
N VAL A 84 1.27 11.93 0.45
CA VAL A 84 2.06 11.54 1.62
C VAL A 84 3.27 10.70 1.21
N VAL A 85 3.01 9.65 0.42
CA VAL A 85 4.02 8.70 -0.07
C VAL A 85 3.46 8.02 -1.31
N SER A 86 4.34 7.62 -2.23
CA SER A 86 3.97 6.86 -3.43
C SER A 86 4.83 5.62 -3.61
N TRP A 87 4.21 4.53 -4.02
CA TRP A 87 4.85 3.27 -4.38
C TRP A 87 4.61 2.98 -5.85
N ARG A 88 5.68 2.64 -6.58
CA ARG A 88 5.61 2.24 -7.99
C ARG A 88 5.94 0.76 -8.12
N ILE A 89 5.02 -0.01 -8.66
CA ILE A 89 5.07 -1.49 -8.67
C ILE A 89 4.92 -1.97 -10.11
N ASP A 90 5.89 -2.73 -10.61
CA ASP A 90 5.71 -3.49 -11.84
C ASP A 90 4.73 -4.64 -11.58
N ALA A 91 3.48 -4.42 -11.95
CA ALA A 91 2.43 -5.40 -11.80
C ALA A 91 2.26 -6.26 -13.08
N GLY A 92 3.11 -6.09 -14.09
CA GLY A 92 3.26 -7.03 -15.20
C GLY A 92 4.11 -8.25 -14.83
N GLY A 93 4.81 -8.20 -13.68
CA GLY A 93 5.61 -9.32 -13.18
C GLY A 93 6.94 -9.52 -13.92
N THR A 94 7.40 -8.52 -14.68
CA THR A 94 8.72 -8.58 -15.33
C THR A 94 9.81 -8.58 -14.27
N PHE A 95 9.63 -7.76 -13.24
CA PHE A 95 10.52 -7.67 -12.09
C PHE A 95 9.83 -8.14 -10.81
N PRO A 96 10.58 -8.73 -9.85
CA PRO A 96 10.04 -9.01 -8.53
C PRO A 96 9.64 -7.70 -7.84
N PRO A 97 8.45 -7.63 -7.22
CA PRO A 97 8.05 -6.46 -6.46
C PRO A 97 8.93 -6.29 -5.22
N PRO A 98 9.03 -5.07 -4.66
CA PRO A 98 9.77 -4.85 -3.43
C PRO A 98 9.15 -5.64 -2.27
N ASN A 99 9.99 -6.13 -1.36
CA ASN A 99 9.50 -6.81 -0.16
C ASN A 99 9.18 -5.76 0.91
N LEU A 100 7.90 -5.42 1.06
CA LEU A 100 7.39 -4.57 2.14
C LEU A 100 6.59 -5.39 3.16
N SER A 101 6.71 -4.99 4.41
CA SER A 101 5.83 -5.37 5.52
C SER A 101 4.84 -4.25 5.86
N VAL A 102 3.83 -4.56 6.67
CA VAL A 102 2.95 -3.57 7.31
C VAL A 102 3.76 -2.51 8.06
N GLU A 103 4.79 -2.92 8.80
CA GLU A 103 5.62 -1.98 9.58
C GLU A 103 6.35 -0.99 8.66
N ASP A 104 6.90 -1.47 7.54
CA ASP A 104 7.56 -0.60 6.56
C ASP A 104 6.60 0.44 5.99
N ILE A 105 5.37 0.01 5.65
CA ILE A 105 4.33 0.88 5.09
C ILE A 105 3.90 1.93 6.12
N VAL A 106 3.62 1.51 7.37
CA VAL A 106 3.27 2.41 8.49
C VAL A 106 4.37 3.45 8.70
N LYS A 107 5.62 3.00 8.72
CA LYS A 107 6.79 3.88 8.89
C LYS A 107 6.86 4.93 7.78
N GLN A 108 6.79 4.50 6.52
CA GLN A 108 6.86 5.40 5.36
C GLN A 108 5.71 6.42 5.35
N VAL A 109 4.49 6.00 5.67
CA VAL A 109 3.36 6.93 5.79
C VAL A 109 3.60 7.94 6.91
N ASN A 110 4.06 7.50 8.08
CA ASN A 110 4.35 8.39 9.21
C ASN A 110 5.47 9.39 8.88
N GLU A 111 6.50 8.97 8.15
CA GLU A 111 7.56 9.85 7.66
C GLU A 111 7.02 10.89 6.67
N GLY A 112 6.21 10.47 5.69
CA GLY A 112 5.55 11.39 4.75
C GLY A 112 4.65 12.41 5.46
N LEU A 113 3.86 11.99 6.45
CA LEU A 113 2.99 12.88 7.22
C LEU A 113 3.78 13.88 8.06
N LYS A 114 4.95 13.49 8.58
CA LYS A 114 5.83 14.42 9.30
C LYS A 114 6.36 15.50 8.37
N ASN A 115 6.73 15.14 7.14
CA ASN A 115 7.23 16.09 6.15
C ASN A 115 6.16 17.12 5.75
N ILE A 116 4.89 16.71 5.59
CA ILE A 116 3.78 17.63 5.29
C ILE A 116 3.55 18.64 6.43
N ARG A 117 3.82 18.27 7.69
CA ARG A 117 3.61 19.15 8.85
C ARG A 117 4.74 20.17 9.06
N LEU A 118 5.84 20.04 8.33
CA LEU A 118 7.01 20.93 8.43
C LEU A 118 7.00 22.05 7.36
N ASP A 119 6.03 22.03 6.45
CA ASP A 119 5.72 23.09 5.48
C ASP A 119 4.58 23.99 5.98
#